data_AF-A0AAE0YT76-F1
#
_entry.id   AF-A0AAE0YT76-F1
#
_cell.length_a   1.000
_cell.length_b   1.000
_cell.length_c   1.000
_cell.angle_alpha   90.00
_cell.angle_beta   90.00
_cell.angle_gamma   90.00
#
_symmetry.space_group_name_H-M   'P 1'
#
loop_
_entity.id
_entity.type
_entity.pdbx_description
1 polymer ?
#
loop_
_entity_poly.entity_id
_entity_poly.type
_entity_poly.pdbx_seq_one_letter_code
_entity_poly.pdbx_strand_id
1 'polypeptide(L)'
;MSSQICQAPQSESVFYLTNSMSDFYVANDFDQGKVLIVFGNNGHGDRWCVVDLNSGYTYLNTPEGGCNYKLYTDAQSELFYQCLPDDAVLERSGEVDFYSMSRPTLTWLVGMQPVPDTEYYFRHFSRFFHEDVVSEDSTYGIVYQYSQGISDPTVFDKDLSACVEAPLDRAS
;
A
#
# COMPACT_ATOMS: atom_id res chain seq x y z
N MET A 1 -1.77 -27.86 -3.64
CA MET A 1 -2.64 -26.68 -3.62
C MET A 1 -1.73 -25.51 -3.32
N SER A 2 -1.59 -24.54 -4.22
CA SER A 2 -0.89 -23.29 -3.88
C SER A 2 -1.83 -22.52 -2.97
N SER A 3 -1.48 -22.38 -1.69
CA SER A 3 -2.18 -21.45 -0.79
C SER A 3 -1.80 -20.05 -1.23
N GLN A 4 -2.76 -19.30 -1.73
CA GLN A 4 -2.54 -17.92 -2.14
C GLN A 4 -2.05 -17.10 -0.94
N ILE A 5 -0.99 -16.30 -1.13
CA ILE A 5 -0.39 -15.51 -0.05
C ILE A 5 -1.16 -14.21 0.08
N CYS A 6 -2.08 -14.15 1.05
CA CYS A 6 -3.03 -13.07 1.21
C CYS A 6 -2.91 -12.37 2.56
N GLN A 7 -3.15 -11.06 2.54
CA GLN A 7 -3.35 -10.27 3.74
C GLN A 7 -4.75 -10.50 4.33
N ALA A 8 -4.91 -10.18 5.61
CA ALA A 8 -6.23 -10.18 6.24
C ALA A 8 -7.17 -9.18 5.52
N PRO A 9 -8.49 -9.46 5.41
CA PRO A 9 -9.45 -8.58 4.73
C PRO A 9 -9.42 -7.15 5.28
N GLN A 10 -9.21 -7.02 6.59
CA GLN A 10 -9.04 -5.75 7.27
C GLN A 10 -7.77 -5.77 8.13
N SER A 11 -6.95 -4.73 8.03
CA SER A 11 -5.74 -4.60 8.85
C SER A 11 -5.22 -3.17 8.92
N GLU A 12 -4.46 -2.90 9.97
CA GLU A 12 -3.69 -1.67 10.16
C GLU A 12 -2.21 -2.00 10.32
N SER A 13 -1.35 -1.14 9.80
CA SER A 13 0.10 -1.28 9.93
C SER A 13 0.80 0.06 9.95
N VAL A 14 1.95 0.12 10.63
CA VAL A 14 2.84 1.28 10.62
C VAL A 14 4.19 0.85 10.08
N PHE A 15 4.57 1.46 8.96
CA PHE A 15 5.85 1.33 8.31
C PHE A 15 6.80 2.42 8.81
N TYR A 16 8.03 2.03 9.11
CA TYR A 16 9.15 2.95 9.19
C TYR A 16 9.81 3.01 7.80
N LEU A 17 9.76 4.17 7.16
CA LEU A 17 10.39 4.43 5.86
C LEU A 17 11.87 4.75 6.08
N THR A 18 12.77 3.88 5.62
CA THR A 18 14.19 4.02 5.96
C THR A 18 14.89 5.14 5.22
N ASN A 19 14.39 5.54 4.04
CA ASN A 19 14.99 6.60 3.24
C ASN A 19 14.73 7.97 3.87
N SER A 20 13.48 8.26 4.25
CA SER A 20 13.06 9.52 4.87
C SER A 20 13.17 9.53 6.41
N MET A 21 13.38 8.37 7.04
CA MET A 21 13.33 8.19 8.49
C MET A 21 12.00 8.68 9.09
N SER A 22 10.89 8.42 8.38
CA SER A 22 9.55 8.85 8.76
C SER A 22 8.60 7.67 8.90
N ASP A 23 7.52 7.87 9.64
CA ASP A 23 6.44 6.88 9.74
C ASP A 23 5.43 7.00 8.61
N PHE A 24 4.80 5.87 8.31
CA PHE A 24 3.76 5.74 7.31
C PHE A 24 2.72 4.72 7.77
N TYR A 25 1.52 5.19 8.04
CA TYR A 25 0.39 4.39 8.48
C TYR A 25 -0.38 3.87 7.25
N VAL A 26 -0.77 2.59 7.29
CA VAL A 26 -1.60 1.96 6.27
C VAL A 26 -2.77 1.25 6.92
N ALA A 27 -3.98 1.55 6.44
CA ALA A 27 -5.18 0.79 6.73
C ALA A 27 -5.69 0.14 5.44
N ASN A 28 -5.90 -1.17 5.48
CA ASN A 28 -6.48 -1.94 4.38
C ASN A 28 -7.90 -2.36 4.75
N ASP A 29 -8.87 -2.06 3.89
CA ASP A 29 -10.23 -2.59 3.94
C ASP A 29 -10.58 -3.20 2.58
N PHE A 30 -10.10 -4.42 2.35
CA PHE A 30 -10.27 -5.14 1.09
C PHE A 30 -11.73 -5.53 0.84
N ASP A 31 -12.53 -5.68 1.89
CA ASP A 31 -13.98 -5.93 1.78
C ASP A 31 -14.69 -4.74 1.12
N GLN A 32 -14.19 -3.52 1.31
CA GLN A 32 -14.67 -2.31 0.64
C GLN A 32 -13.82 -1.90 -0.57
N GLY A 33 -12.74 -2.64 -0.88
CA GLY A 33 -11.80 -2.29 -1.93
C GLY A 33 -11.05 -0.98 -1.68
N LYS A 34 -10.67 -0.67 -0.43
CA LYS A 34 -9.95 0.56 -0.08
C LYS A 34 -8.62 0.29 0.61
N VAL A 35 -7.60 1.05 0.24
CA VAL A 35 -6.35 1.17 0.99
C VAL A 35 -6.12 2.63 1.32
N LEU A 36 -6.00 2.95 2.61
CA LEU A 36 -5.62 4.26 3.10
C LEU A 36 -4.15 4.23 3.48
N ILE A 37 -3.46 5.26 3.06
CA ILE A 37 -2.07 5.56 3.34
C ILE A 37 -2.03 6.92 4.00
N VAL A 38 -1.32 7.07 5.12
CA VAL A 38 -1.15 8.35 5.82
C VAL A 38 0.31 8.53 6.19
N PHE A 39 0.88 9.68 5.84
CA PHE A 39 2.24 10.03 6.26
C PHE A 39 2.19 10.44 7.75
N GLY A 40 2.85 9.64 8.60
CA GLY A 40 2.71 9.68 10.05
C GLY A 40 2.43 8.29 10.62
N ASN A 41 2.30 8.20 11.95
CA ASN A 41 2.13 6.93 12.66
C ASN A 41 0.67 6.62 13.05
N ASN A 42 -0.30 7.36 12.51
CA ASN A 42 -1.73 7.16 12.76
C ASN A 42 -2.58 7.52 11.53
N GLY A 43 -3.85 7.12 11.52
CA GLY A 43 -4.78 7.32 10.40
C GLY A 43 -5.33 8.75 10.19
N HIS A 44 -4.95 9.70 11.04
CA HIS A 44 -5.50 11.06 11.07
C HIS A 44 -4.51 12.15 10.66
N GLY A 45 -3.38 11.77 10.06
CA GLY A 45 -2.37 12.71 9.57
C GLY A 45 -2.85 13.61 8.41
N ASP A 46 -2.20 14.77 8.30
CA ASP A 46 -2.53 15.81 7.32
C ASP A 46 -2.16 15.45 5.87
N ARG A 47 -1.30 14.45 5.64
CA ARG A 47 -0.95 13.95 4.31
C ARG A 47 -1.42 12.52 4.16
N TRP A 48 -2.29 12.26 3.20
CA TRP A 48 -2.92 10.97 2.99
C TRP A 48 -3.13 10.66 1.51
N CYS A 49 -3.21 9.36 1.23
CA CYS A 49 -3.51 8.79 -0.07
C CYS A 49 -4.57 7.70 0.12
N VAL A 50 -5.63 7.70 -0.70
CA VAL A 50 -6.64 6.64 -0.75
C VAL A 50 -6.55 5.96 -2.11
N VAL A 51 -6.28 4.66 -2.11
CA VAL A 51 -6.37 3.80 -3.30
C VAL A 51 -7.71 3.10 -3.27
N ASP A 52 -8.57 3.40 -4.26
CA ASP A 52 -9.84 2.71 -4.49
C ASP A 52 -9.63 1.59 -5.51
N LEU A 53 -9.58 0.36 -5.01
CA LEU A 53 -9.35 -0.85 -5.80
C LEU A 53 -10.54 -1.21 -6.70
N ASN A 54 -11.75 -0.71 -6.40
CA ASN A 54 -12.92 -0.98 -7.22
C ASN A 54 -12.95 -0.09 -8.46
N SER A 55 -12.57 1.17 -8.31
CA SER A 55 -12.56 2.13 -9.42
C SER A 55 -11.19 2.28 -10.10
N GLY A 56 -10.11 1.82 -9.45
CA GLY A 56 -8.72 1.97 -9.90
C GLY A 56 -8.13 3.37 -9.67
N TYR A 57 -8.93 4.30 -9.13
CA TYR A 57 -8.47 5.65 -8.84
C TYR A 57 -7.69 5.71 -7.54
N THR A 58 -6.61 6.48 -7.57
CA THR A 58 -5.88 6.87 -6.37
C THR A 58 -6.05 8.36 -6.14
N TYR A 59 -6.43 8.72 -4.92
CA TYR A 59 -6.68 10.07 -4.45
C TYR A 59 -5.56 10.48 -3.51
N LEU A 60 -4.94 11.62 -3.73
CA LEU A 60 -3.86 12.15 -2.91
C LEU A 60 -4.19 13.58 -2.53
N ASN A 61 -4.13 13.89 -1.24
CA ASN A 61 -4.29 15.27 -0.82
C ASN A 61 -3.02 16.10 -1.04
N THR A 62 -3.20 17.39 -1.30
CA THR A 62 -2.08 18.30 -1.53
C THR A 62 -1.70 19.03 -0.23
N PRO A 63 -0.44 19.45 -0.06
CA PRO A 63 -0.01 20.23 1.11
C PRO A 63 -0.81 21.52 1.33
N GLU A 64 -1.41 22.07 0.28
CA GLU A 64 -2.18 23.32 0.29
C GLU A 64 -3.66 23.13 0.64
N GLY A 65 -4.09 21.92 0.98
CA GLY A 65 -5.48 21.62 1.36
C GLY A 65 -6.41 21.28 0.20
N GLY A 66 -5.86 20.91 -0.96
CA GLY A 66 -6.59 20.35 -2.10
C GLY A 66 -6.51 18.82 -2.16
N CYS A 67 -7.08 18.24 -3.21
CA CYS A 67 -6.93 16.83 -3.52
C CYS A 67 -6.85 16.61 -5.03
N ASN A 68 -6.01 15.67 -5.44
CA ASN A 68 -5.90 15.22 -6.82
C ASN A 68 -6.27 13.74 -6.91
N TYR A 69 -6.77 13.29 -8.07
CA TYR A 69 -6.94 11.88 -8.38
C TYR A 69 -6.22 11.50 -9.68
N LYS A 70 -5.72 10.26 -9.76
CA LYS A 70 -5.14 9.67 -10.96
C LYS A 70 -5.58 8.22 -11.07
N LEU A 71 -5.82 7.75 -12.29
CA LEU A 71 -6.04 6.33 -12.55
C LEU A 71 -4.69 5.61 -12.55
N TYR A 72 -4.53 4.62 -11.68
CA TYR A 72 -3.33 3.79 -11.66
C TYR A 72 -3.39 2.74 -12.76
N THR A 73 -2.24 2.40 -13.34
CA THR A 73 -2.13 1.27 -14.27
C THR A 73 -2.32 -0.05 -13.51
N ASP A 74 -2.65 -1.13 -14.21
CA ASP A 74 -2.82 -2.45 -13.58
C ASP A 74 -1.57 -2.87 -12.77
N ALA A 75 -0.38 -2.61 -13.32
CA ALA A 75 0.88 -2.89 -12.64
C ALA A 75 1.06 -2.07 -11.35
N GLN A 76 0.59 -0.83 -11.32
CA GLN A 76 0.62 0.00 -10.10
C GLN A 76 -0.38 -0.50 -9.05
N SER A 77 -1.57 -0.90 -9.49
CA SER A 77 -2.63 -1.44 -8.63
C SER A 77 -2.27 -2.79 -8.01
N GLU A 78 -1.44 -3.60 -8.67
CA GLU A 78 -0.92 -4.88 -8.12
C GLU A 78 -0.23 -4.70 -6.76
N LEU A 79 0.41 -3.54 -6.52
CA LEU A 79 1.02 -3.22 -5.23
C LEU A 79 0.01 -3.13 -4.09
N PHE A 80 -1.28 -2.93 -4.35
CA PHE A 80 -2.28 -2.64 -3.32
C PHE A 80 -3.29 -3.78 -3.14
N TYR A 81 -3.23 -4.84 -3.93
CA TYR A 81 -4.15 -5.97 -3.77
C TYR A 81 -3.89 -6.78 -2.50
N GLN A 82 -4.95 -7.43 -2.03
CA GLN A 82 -4.95 -8.26 -0.82
C GLN A 82 -3.91 -9.38 -0.89
N CYS A 83 -3.84 -10.03 -2.05
CA CYS A 83 -3.00 -11.19 -2.27
C CYS A 83 -1.84 -10.85 -3.21
N LEU A 84 -0.72 -11.56 -3.02
CA LEU A 84 0.36 -11.53 -4.00
C LEU A 84 -0.13 -12.10 -5.35
N PRO A 85 0.41 -11.62 -6.48
CA PRO A 85 0.18 -12.21 -7.79
C PRO A 85 0.54 -13.69 -7.83
N ASP A 86 -0.19 -14.47 -8.64
CA ASP A 86 0.05 -15.92 -8.78
C ASP A 86 1.44 -16.27 -9.33
N ASP A 87 2.09 -15.32 -10.00
CA ASP A 87 3.43 -15.44 -10.55
C ASP A 87 4.54 -14.89 -9.63
N ALA A 88 4.21 -14.53 -8.38
CA ALA A 88 5.20 -14.13 -7.38
C ALA A 88 6.23 -15.24 -7.11
N VAL A 89 7.51 -14.91 -7.25
CA VAL A 89 8.61 -15.88 -7.08
C VAL A 89 9.08 -15.85 -5.64
N LEU A 90 9.00 -16.98 -4.94
CA LEU A 90 9.58 -17.15 -3.61
C LEU A 90 11.12 -17.19 -3.72
N GLU A 91 11.79 -16.16 -3.24
CA GLU A 91 13.25 -16.03 -3.23
C GLU A 91 13.88 -16.70 -2.02
N ARG A 92 13.23 -16.54 -0.85
CA ARG A 92 13.71 -17.07 0.43
C ARG A 92 12.55 -17.30 1.37
N SER A 93 12.55 -18.43 2.07
CA SER A 93 11.59 -18.72 3.13
C SER A 93 12.22 -18.68 4.52
N GLY A 94 11.43 -18.38 5.55
CA GLY A 94 11.86 -18.31 6.95
C GLY A 94 10.76 -17.80 7.87
N GLU A 95 11.13 -17.05 8.92
CA GLU A 95 10.16 -16.31 9.74
C GLU A 95 9.41 -15.25 8.92
N VAL A 96 10.07 -14.74 7.88
CA VAL A 96 9.51 -13.88 6.84
C VAL A 96 9.86 -14.50 5.49
N ASP A 97 8.85 -14.75 4.67
CA ASP A 97 8.99 -15.25 3.31
C ASP A 97 9.15 -14.07 2.34
N PHE A 98 10.21 -14.08 1.53
CA PHE A 98 10.53 -13.03 0.58
C PHE A 98 10.11 -13.43 -0.83
N TYR A 99 9.27 -12.60 -1.45
CA TYR A 99 8.78 -12.79 -2.80
C TYR A 99 9.23 -11.64 -3.71
N SER A 100 9.53 -11.95 -4.97
CA SER A 100 9.87 -10.96 -5.99
C SER A 100 8.91 -11.00 -7.17
N MET A 101 8.69 -9.83 -7.76
CA MET A 101 7.97 -9.66 -9.04
C MET A 101 8.67 -8.61 -9.91
N SER A 102 8.60 -8.83 -11.22
CA SER A 102 9.14 -7.93 -12.22
C SER A 102 8.12 -7.73 -13.35
N ARG A 103 7.85 -6.48 -13.68
CA ARG A 103 7.05 -5.98 -14.80
C ARG A 103 7.87 -4.91 -15.52
N PRO A 104 7.53 -4.53 -16.77
CA PRO A 104 8.29 -3.53 -17.53
C PRO A 104 8.57 -2.22 -16.79
N THR A 105 7.68 -1.78 -15.89
CA THR A 105 7.80 -0.52 -15.13
C THR A 105 7.79 -0.70 -13.61
N LEU A 106 7.79 -1.95 -13.12
CA LEU A 106 7.70 -2.25 -11.70
C LEU A 106 8.65 -3.39 -11.34
N THR A 107 9.53 -3.16 -10.38
CA THR A 107 10.22 -4.24 -9.66
C THR A 107 9.81 -4.18 -8.20
N TRP A 108 9.31 -5.29 -7.66
CA TRP A 108 8.82 -5.36 -6.28
C TRP A 108 9.45 -6.55 -5.55
N LEU A 109 10.03 -6.27 -4.38
CA LEU A 109 10.47 -7.26 -3.40
C LEU A 109 9.64 -7.05 -2.13
N VAL A 110 8.96 -8.09 -1.68
CA VAL A 110 8.08 -8.05 -0.51
C VAL A 110 8.43 -9.17 0.46
N GLY A 111 8.50 -8.83 1.75
CA GLY A 111 8.61 -9.80 2.83
C GLY A 111 7.24 -9.98 3.47
N MET A 112 6.67 -11.18 3.32
CA MET A 112 5.40 -11.57 3.92
C MET A 112 5.67 -12.38 5.18
N GLN A 113 5.14 -11.91 6.31
CA GLN A 113 5.24 -12.62 7.57
C GLN A 113 3.89 -13.24 7.92
N PRO A 114 3.81 -14.54 8.28
CA PRO A 114 2.57 -15.16 8.71
C PRO A 114 2.00 -14.47 9.96
N VAL A 115 0.69 -14.30 10.01
CA VAL A 115 -0.02 -13.85 11.21
C VAL A 115 -0.35 -15.08 12.07
N PRO A 116 0.08 -15.13 13.34
CA PRO A 116 -0.15 -16.27 14.22
C PRO A 116 -1.63 -16.68 14.28
N ASP A 117 -1.88 -17.98 14.29
CA ASP A 117 -3.21 -18.58 14.43
C ASP A 117 -4.22 -18.22 13.31
N THR A 118 -3.75 -17.70 12.17
CA THR A 118 -4.60 -17.41 10.99
C THR A 118 -3.95 -17.94 9.70
N GLU A 119 -4.71 -17.91 8.60
CA GLU A 119 -4.18 -18.22 7.25
C GLU A 119 -3.55 -17.00 6.55
N TYR A 120 -3.57 -15.84 7.20
CA TYR A 120 -3.16 -14.58 6.59
C TYR A 120 -1.68 -14.26 6.85
N TYR A 121 -1.18 -13.35 6.03
CA TYR A 121 0.14 -12.76 6.13
C TYR A 121 0.02 -11.25 6.32
N PHE A 122 1.08 -10.62 6.77
CA PHE A 122 1.22 -9.16 6.66
C PHE A 122 2.51 -8.81 5.95
N ARG A 123 2.52 -7.66 5.28
CA ARG A 123 3.69 -7.12 4.59
C ARG A 123 4.67 -6.59 5.63
N HIS A 124 5.57 -7.43 6.12
CA HIS A 124 6.61 -7.02 7.07
C HIS A 124 7.63 -6.08 6.42
N PHE A 125 7.89 -6.29 5.13
CA PHE A 125 8.85 -5.54 4.35
C PHE A 125 8.27 -5.26 2.97
N SER A 126 8.48 -4.07 2.44
CA SER A 126 8.18 -3.80 1.03
C SER A 126 9.22 -2.86 0.46
N ARG A 127 9.80 -3.28 -0.68
CA ARG A 127 10.63 -2.43 -1.52
C ARG A 127 10.16 -2.52 -2.95
N PHE A 128 9.78 -1.40 -3.55
CA PHE A 128 9.41 -1.36 -4.96
C PHE A 128 10.08 -0.19 -5.67
N PHE A 129 10.37 -0.39 -6.95
CA PHE A 129 10.74 0.67 -7.87
C PHE A 129 9.65 0.75 -8.93
N HIS A 130 9.05 1.94 -9.09
CA HIS A 130 8.16 2.23 -10.20
C HIS A 130 8.48 3.61 -10.76
N GLU A 131 8.50 3.73 -12.08
CA GLU A 131 8.84 4.98 -12.79
C GLU A 131 7.85 6.14 -12.52
N ASP A 132 6.72 5.90 -11.83
CA ASP A 132 5.55 6.80 -11.75
C ASP A 132 4.76 6.74 -10.43
N VAL A 133 5.21 5.96 -9.42
CA VAL A 133 4.48 5.78 -8.14
C VAL A 133 5.36 6.23 -7.00
N VAL A 134 4.78 7.12 -6.18
CA VAL A 134 5.19 7.60 -4.85
C VAL A 134 6.70 7.83 -4.73
N SER A 135 7.09 9.11 -4.66
CA SER A 135 8.44 9.65 -4.42
C SER A 135 9.47 8.60 -3.97
N GLU A 136 10.66 8.59 -4.56
CA GLU A 136 11.77 7.66 -4.24
C GLU A 136 11.98 7.42 -2.72
N ASP A 137 11.62 8.39 -1.90
CA ASP A 137 11.59 8.36 -0.43
C ASP A 137 10.66 7.29 0.21
N SER A 138 9.64 6.79 -0.49
CA SER A 138 8.66 5.79 0.00
C SER A 138 8.86 4.40 -0.60
N THR A 139 9.97 4.19 -1.30
CA THR A 139 10.26 2.93 -2.03
C THR A 139 10.71 1.80 -1.13
N TYR A 140 10.90 2.04 0.17
CA TYR A 140 11.34 1.05 1.16
C TYR A 140 10.70 1.31 2.53
N GLY A 141 10.04 0.30 3.10
CA GLY A 141 9.53 0.36 4.47
C GLY A 141 9.54 -0.99 5.19
N ILE A 142 9.69 -0.93 6.51
CA ILE A 142 9.58 -2.09 7.42
C ILE A 142 8.41 -1.83 8.38
N VAL A 143 7.53 -2.82 8.53
CA VAL A 143 6.43 -2.75 9.48
C VAL A 143 6.90 -3.11 10.88
N TYR A 144 6.67 -2.21 11.82
CA TYR A 144 6.97 -2.43 13.25
C TYR A 144 5.72 -2.47 14.14
N GLN A 145 4.55 -2.12 13.60
CA GLN A 145 3.25 -2.31 14.24
C GLN A 145 2.26 -2.87 13.22
N TYR A 146 1.53 -3.91 13.62
CA TYR A 146 0.49 -4.55 12.80
C TYR A 146 -0.67 -5.00 13.69
N SER A 147 -1.89 -4.85 13.19
CA SER A 147 -3.11 -5.39 13.81
C SER A 147 -4.10 -5.84 12.75
N GLN A 148 -4.86 -6.88 13.05
CA GLN A 148 -6.03 -7.28 12.26
C GLN A 148 -7.25 -6.43 12.64
N GLY A 149 -8.08 -6.13 11.65
CA GLY A 149 -9.22 -5.22 11.77
C GLY A 149 -8.82 -3.74 11.61
N ILE A 150 -9.84 -2.88 11.56
CA ILE A 150 -9.70 -1.42 11.59
C ILE A 150 -10.21 -0.92 12.94
N SER A 151 -9.35 -0.26 13.70
CA SER A 151 -9.65 0.21 15.06
C SER A 151 -10.58 1.43 15.06
N ASP A 152 -10.43 2.30 14.05
CA ASP A 152 -11.27 3.47 13.82
C ASP A 152 -11.70 3.54 12.34
N PRO A 153 -12.92 3.10 12.00
CA PRO A 153 -13.39 3.11 10.60
C PRO A 153 -13.43 4.50 9.97
N THR A 154 -13.50 5.57 10.78
CA THR A 154 -13.62 6.95 10.28
C THR A 154 -12.34 7.44 9.59
N VAL A 155 -11.23 6.71 9.71
CA VAL A 155 -9.99 7.03 8.98
C VAL A 155 -10.20 7.08 7.45
N PHE A 156 -11.20 6.34 6.93
CA PHE A 156 -11.58 6.33 5.52
C PHE A 156 -12.56 7.44 5.11
N ASP A 157 -13.08 8.26 6.04
CA ASP A 157 -14.02 9.35 5.77
C ASP A 157 -13.30 10.59 5.20
N LYS A 158 -12.50 10.38 4.15
CA LYS A 158 -11.84 11.46 3.41
C LYS A 158 -12.84 12.08 2.42
N ASP A 159 -12.90 13.41 2.38
CA ASP A 159 -13.72 14.10 1.38
C ASP A 159 -13.06 14.02 0.00
N LEU A 160 -13.51 13.06 -0.81
CA LEU A 160 -13.02 12.85 -2.17
C LEU A 160 -13.75 13.71 -3.20
N SER A 161 -14.85 14.40 -2.82
CA SER A 161 -15.71 15.12 -3.75
C SER A 161 -15.06 16.37 -4.35
N ALA A 162 -14.06 16.92 -3.64
CA ALA A 162 -13.28 18.07 -4.07
C ALA A 162 -12.02 17.68 -4.88
N CYS A 163 -11.74 16.39 -5.07
CA CYS A 163 -10.55 15.94 -5.79
C CYS A 163 -10.68 16.23 -7.29
N VAL A 164 -9.62 16.79 -7.89
CA VAL A 164 -9.53 17.08 -9.32
C VAL A 164 -8.56 16.14 -10.02
N GLU A 165 -8.71 15.92 -11.33
CA GLU A 165 -7.76 15.07 -12.06
C GLU A 165 -6.35 15.65 -11.98
N ALA A 166 -5.38 14.84 -11.57
CA ALA A 166 -3.98 15.24 -11.53
C ALA A 166 -3.55 15.63 -12.96
N PRO A 167 -2.85 16.76 -13.14
CA PRO A 167 -2.34 17.11 -14.45
C PRO A 167 -1.45 15.97 -14.96
N LEU A 168 -1.66 15.57 -16.22
CA LEU A 168 -0.77 14.63 -16.90
C LEU A 168 0.64 15.22 -16.84
N ASP A 169 1.53 14.60 -16.06
CA ASP A 169 2.94 14.94 -16.09
C ASP A 169 3.38 14.83 -17.55
N ARG A 170 3.63 15.98 -18.19
CA ARG A 170 4.34 15.98 -19.45
C ARG A 170 5.72 15.47 -19.10
N ALA A 171 5.98 14.21 -19.45
CA ALA A 171 7.33 13.67 -19.56
C ALA A 171 8.20 14.76 -20.22
N SER A 172 9.07 15.37 -19.42
CA SER A 172 10.05 16.36 -19.85
C SER A 172 11.39 15.69 -20.00
#